data_AF-A0A950EJJ1-F1
#
_entry.id   AF-A0A950EJJ1-F1
#
_cell.length_a   1.000
_cell.length_b   1.000
_cell.length_c   1.000
_cell.angle_alpha   90.00
_cell.angle_beta   90.00
_cell.angle_gamma   90.00
#
_symmetry.space_group_name_H-M   'P 1'
#
loop_
_entity.id
_entity.type
_entity.pdbx_description
1 polymer ?
#
loop_
_entity_poly.entity_id
_entity_poly.type
_entity_poly.pdbx_seq_one_letter_code
_entity_poly.pdbx_strand_id
1 'polypeptide(L)'
;MAATTKTAVKAVAQITIVDGKKYITAVARGTEYTLMKLGDAWFVSSHRLALGRFNVGGGKHYETLAAVAEGCKAFGAEAEIFKLFYGFDIATAINA
;
A
#
# COMPACT_ATOMS: atom_id res chain seq x y z
N MET A 1 30.13 -19.87 -7.40
CA MET A 1 28.91 -19.59 -6.62
C MET A 1 28.12 -18.51 -7.35
N ALA A 2 27.11 -18.88 -8.13
CA ALA A 2 26.24 -17.92 -8.80
C ALA A 2 25.14 -17.50 -7.81
N ALA A 3 25.11 -16.22 -7.44
CA ALA A 3 24.06 -15.67 -6.61
C ALA A 3 22.75 -15.66 -7.43
N THR A 4 21.83 -16.56 -7.10
CA THR A 4 20.48 -16.55 -7.67
C THR A 4 19.78 -15.30 -7.17
N THR A 5 19.76 -14.25 -8.00
CA THR A 5 18.98 -13.04 -7.76
C THR A 5 17.52 -13.45 -7.73
N LYS A 6 16.97 -13.63 -6.52
CA LYS A 6 15.57 -13.94 -6.30
C LYS A 6 14.79 -12.69 -6.68
N THR A 7 14.31 -12.64 -7.93
CA THR A 7 13.36 -11.62 -8.37
C THR A 7 12.14 -11.71 -7.46
N ALA A 8 12.06 -10.80 -6.48
CA ALA A 8 10.88 -10.69 -5.65
C ALA A 8 9.74 -10.28 -6.59
N VAL A 9 8.79 -11.19 -6.81
CA VAL A 9 7.52 -10.84 -7.44
C VAL A 9 6.91 -9.77 -6.54
N LYS A 10 6.96 -8.53 -7.02
CA LYS A 10 6.42 -7.38 -6.30
C LYS A 10 4.94 -7.65 -6.10
N ALA A 11 4.46 -7.53 -4.87
CA ALA A 11 3.03 -7.65 -4.59
C ALA A 11 2.30 -6.68 -5.54
N VAL A 12 1.42 -7.22 -6.38
CA VAL A 12 0.66 -6.41 -7.34
C VAL A 12 -0.33 -5.59 -6.53
N ALA A 13 -0.02 -4.31 -6.33
CA ALA A 13 -0.95 -3.38 -5.70
C ALA A 13 -2.10 -3.09 -6.67
N GLN A 14 -3.34 -3.24 -6.20
CA GLN A 14 -4.53 -2.89 -6.98
C GLN A 14 -5.13 -1.58 -6.46
N ILE A 15 -5.65 -0.78 -7.37
CA ILE A 15 -6.30 0.49 -7.06
C ILE A 15 -7.79 0.32 -7.30
N THR A 16 -8.58 0.58 -6.27
CA THR A 16 -10.04 0.53 -6.33
C THR A 16 -10.61 1.88 -5.89
N ILE A 17 -11.62 2.36 -6.61
CA ILE A 17 -12.33 3.60 -6.26
C ILE A 17 -13.75 3.21 -5.84
N VAL A 18 -14.12 3.57 -4.61
CA VAL A 18 -15.47 3.35 -4.07
C VAL A 18 -15.95 4.67 -3.47
N ASP A 19 -17.10 5.16 -3.92
CA ASP A 19 -17.68 6.44 -3.48
C ASP A 19 -16.70 7.63 -3.55
N GLY A 20 -15.89 7.69 -4.62
CA GLY A 20 -14.89 8.73 -4.82
C GLY A 20 -13.65 8.61 -3.90
N LYS A 21 -13.61 7.62 -3.00
CA LYS A 21 -12.44 7.33 -2.16
C LYS A 21 -11.55 6.30 -2.86
N LYS A 22 -10.26 6.60 -2.90
CA LYS A 22 -9.23 5.71 -3.44
C LYS A 22 -8.75 4.75 -2.35
N TYR A 23 -8.71 3.48 -2.71
CA TYR A 23 -8.17 2.39 -1.91
C TYR A 23 -7.05 1.71 -2.69
N ILE A 24 -5.91 1.51 -2.05
CA ILE A 24 -4.82 0.72 -2.60
C ILE A 24 -4.76 -0.57 -1.80
N THR A 25 -4.94 -1.71 -2.47
CA THR A 25 -4.85 -3.03 -1.85
C THR A 25 -3.56 -3.72 -2.26
N ALA A 26 -2.86 -4.34 -1.33
CA ALA A 26 -1.67 -5.14 -1.61
C ALA A 26 -1.66 -6.38 -0.73
N VAL A 27 -1.32 -7.53 -1.31
CA VAL A 27 -1.26 -8.80 -0.56
C VAL A 27 0.19 -9.15 -0.26
N ALA A 28 0.51 -9.32 1.01
CA ALA A 28 1.82 -9.78 1.46
C ALA A 28 1.67 -10.85 2.55
N ARG A 29 2.39 -11.97 2.39
CA ARG A 29 2.43 -13.08 3.37
C ARG A 29 1.04 -13.60 3.78
N GLY A 30 0.07 -13.62 2.86
CA GLY A 30 -1.30 -14.08 3.12
C GLY A 30 -2.18 -13.08 3.87
N THR A 31 -1.72 -11.83 4.02
CA THR A 31 -2.48 -10.71 4.56
C THR A 31 -2.70 -9.70 3.44
N GLU A 32 -3.95 -9.33 3.21
CA GLU A 32 -4.34 -8.20 2.39
C GLU A 32 -4.22 -6.92 3.23
N TYR A 33 -3.54 -5.92 2.70
CA TYR A 33 -3.42 -4.60 3.29
C TYR A 33 -4.16 -3.61 2.41
N THR A 34 -4.99 -2.77 3.03
CA THR A 34 -5.77 -1.76 2.31
C THR A 34 -5.39 -0.38 2.85
N LEU A 35 -4.74 0.43 2.02
CA LEU A 35 -4.40 1.81 2.30
C LEU A 35 -5.50 2.73 1.77
N MET A 36 -5.91 3.68 2.61
CA MET A 36 -6.87 4.72 2.25
C MET A 36 -6.52 6.04 2.95
N LYS A 37 -6.97 7.16 2.37
CA LYS A 37 -6.82 8.48 2.99
C LYS A 37 -8.12 8.85 3.74
N LEU A 38 -7.98 9.15 5.03
CA LEU A 38 -9.05 9.59 5.93
C LEU A 38 -8.75 11.01 6.40
N GLY A 39 -9.33 12.01 5.71
CA GLY A 39 -9.02 13.41 5.99
C GLY A 39 -7.53 13.69 5.76
N ASP A 40 -6.85 14.16 6.81
CA ASP A 40 -5.43 14.47 6.79
C ASP A 40 -4.52 13.27 7.12
N ALA A 41 -5.09 12.14 7.54
CA ALA A 41 -4.35 10.95 7.91
C ALA A 41 -4.48 9.81 6.88
N TRP A 42 -3.49 8.93 6.87
CA TRP A 42 -3.49 7.67 6.15
C TRP A 42 -3.91 6.54 7.07
N PHE A 43 -4.75 5.65 6.58
CA PHE A 43 -5.18 4.46 7.32
C PHE A 43 -4.84 3.21 6.53
N VAL A 44 -4.15 2.28 7.18
CA VAL A 44 -3.88 0.95 6.65
C VAL A 44 -4.69 -0.05 7.44
N SER A 45 -5.66 -0.70 6.78
CA SER A 45 -6.33 -1.88 7.30
C SER A 45 -5.56 -3.15 6.92
N SER A 46 -5.67 -4.19 7.73
CA SER A 46 -5.12 -5.52 7.43
C SER A 46 -6.21 -6.58 7.50
N HIS A 47 -6.20 -7.54 6.59
CA HIS A 47 -7.14 -8.66 6.54
C HIS A 47 -6.37 -9.95 6.26
N ARG A 48 -6.52 -10.95 7.14
CA ARG A 48 -5.81 -12.22 6.96
C ARG A 48 -6.66 -13.16 6.11
N LEU A 49 -6.26 -13.38 4.87
CA LEU A 49 -7.05 -14.10 3.87
C LEU A 49 -7.40 -15.54 4.32
N ALA A 50 -6.48 -16.19 5.03
CA ALA A 50 -6.68 -17.55 5.54
C ALA A 50 -7.79 -17.68 6.60
N LEU A 51 -8.16 -16.58 7.26
CA LEU A 51 -9.17 -16.58 8.33
C LEU A 51 -10.58 -16.27 7.80
N GLY A 52 -10.75 -16.06 6.49
CA GLY A 52 -12.04 -15.78 5.88
C GLY A 52 -12.50 -14.32 6.02
N ARG A 53 -13.59 -13.99 5.34
CA ARG A 53 -14.04 -12.61 5.07
C ARG A 53 -14.33 -11.75 6.31
N PHE A 54 -14.72 -12.37 7.43
CA PHE A 54 -15.09 -11.65 8.65
C PHE A 54 -13.91 -11.31 9.57
N ASN A 55 -12.72 -11.85 9.29
CA ASN A 55 -11.52 -11.56 10.07
C ASN A 55 -10.76 -10.36 9.52
N VAL A 56 -11.43 -9.21 9.55
CA VAL A 56 -10.78 -7.91 9.39
C VAL A 56 -9.86 -7.76 10.61
N GLY A 57 -8.56 -7.70 10.35
CA GLY A 57 -7.55 -7.51 11.38
C GLY A 57 -7.58 -6.08 11.92
N GLY A 58 -6.46 -5.67 12.51
CA GLY A 58 -6.29 -4.30 12.98
C GLY A 58 -6.10 -3.31 11.84
N GLY A 59 -6.31 -2.03 12.15
CA GLY A 59 -5.91 -0.92 11.31
C GLY A 59 -5.04 0.08 12.07
N LYS A 60 -4.15 0.76 11.36
CA LYS A 60 -3.24 1.77 11.93
C LYS A 60 -3.31 3.07 11.14
N HIS A 61 -3.31 4.17 11.87
CA HIS A 61 -3.22 5.52 11.31
C HIS A 61 -1.76 5.97 11.21
N TYR A 62 -1.47 6.70 10.14
CA TYR A 62 -0.17 7.30 9.85
C TYR A 62 -0.40 8.74 9.37
N GLU A 63 0.46 9.66 9.78
CA GLU A 63 0.35 11.07 9.38
C GLU A 63 0.92 11.32 7.98
N THR A 64 1.96 10.58 7.59
CA THR A 64 2.69 10.80 6.33
C THR A 64 2.82 9.53 5.50
N LEU A 65 3.04 9.68 4.20
CA LEU A 65 3.31 8.55 3.29
C LEU A 65 4.63 7.84 3.64
N ALA A 66 5.65 8.59 4.08
CA ALA A 66 6.89 8.02 4.60
C ALA A 66 6.62 7.07 5.77
N ALA A 67 5.78 7.47 6.74
CA ALA A 67 5.40 6.62 7.87
C ALA A 67 4.60 5.38 7.43
N VAL A 68 3.80 5.48 6.37
CA VAL A 68 3.14 4.29 5.76
C VAL A 68 4.18 3.34 5.16
N ALA A 69 5.17 3.85 4.42
CA ALA A 69 6.20 3.02 3.80
C ALA A 69 7.06 2.29 4.85
N GLU A 70 7.40 2.96 5.95
CA GLU A 70 8.12 2.37 7.08
C GLU A 70 7.27 1.34 7.84
N GLY A 71 6.01 1.68 8.12
CA GLY A 71 5.10 0.85 8.90
C GLY A 71 4.50 -0.32 8.13
N CYS A 72 4.38 -0.23 6.80
CA CYS A 72 3.77 -1.24 5.94
C CYS A 72 4.54 -1.44 4.63
N LYS A 73 5.54 -2.32 4.69
CA LYS A 73 6.36 -2.71 3.53
C LYS A 73 5.59 -3.42 2.41
N ALA A 74 4.31 -3.74 2.60
CA ALA A 74 3.48 -4.40 1.59
C ALA A 74 3.25 -3.51 0.35
N PHE A 75 3.27 -2.19 0.51
CA PHE A 75 3.02 -1.23 -0.56
C PHE A 75 4.30 -0.72 -1.25
N GLY A 76 5.48 -1.12 -0.77
CA GLY A 76 6.76 -0.68 -1.32
C GLY A 76 7.26 0.64 -0.72
N ALA A 77 8.05 1.37 -1.49
CA ALA A 77 8.66 2.64 -1.07
C ALA A 77 7.66 3.81 -1.18
N GLU A 78 7.93 4.91 -0.49
CA GLU A 78 7.09 6.12 -0.50
C GLU A 78 6.76 6.61 -1.92
N ALA A 79 7.76 6.67 -2.82
CA ALA A 79 7.57 7.09 -4.20
C ALA A 79 6.60 6.17 -4.98
N GLU A 80 6.59 4.88 -4.66
CA GLU A 80 5.69 3.90 -5.29
C GLU A 80 4.27 4.08 -4.79
N ILE A 81 4.10 4.29 -3.49
CA ILE A 81 2.80 4.60 -2.88
C ILE A 81 2.25 5.91 -3.45
N PHE A 82 3.10 6.93 -3.58
CA PHE A 82 2.73 8.21 -4.17
C PHE A 82 2.24 8.03 -5.61
N LYS A 83 3.02 7.32 -6.44
CA LYS A 83 2.66 7.04 -7.83
C LYS A 83 1.35 6.28 -7.94
N LEU A 84 1.14 5.27 -7.08
CA LEU A 84 -0.10 4.49 -7.04
C LEU A 84 -1.31 5.35 -6.63
N PHE A 85 -1.15 6.26 -5.68
CA PHE A 85 -2.27 7.06 -5.16
C PHE A 85 -2.61 8.25 -6.05
N TYR A 86 -1.58 9.00 -6.48
CA TYR A 86 -1.73 10.25 -7.23
C TYR A 86 -1.69 10.05 -8.75
N GLY A 87 -1.17 8.94 -9.24
CA GLY A 87 -1.16 8.61 -10.67
C GLY A 87 -0.02 9.26 -11.46
N PHE A 88 0.93 9.91 -10.80
CA PHE A 88 2.13 10.50 -11.40
C PHE A 88 3.35 10.33 -10.49
N ASP A 89 4.55 10.38 -11.07
CA ASP A 89 5.80 10.31 -10.32
C ASP A 89 6.11 11.63 -9.60
N ILE A 90 6.69 11.56 -8.40
CA ILE A 90 7.17 12.73 -7.63
C ILE A 90 8.13 13.59 -8.48
N ALA A 91 8.94 12.95 -9.31
CA ALA A 91 9.86 13.64 -10.23
C ALA A 91 9.13 14.54 -11.24
N THR A 92 7.91 14.19 -11.64
CA THR A 92 7.07 15.00 -12.53
C THR A 92 6.40 16.16 -11.78
N ALA A 93 6.13 15.99 -10.48
CA ALA A 93 5.47 16.98 -9.64
C ALA A 93 6.33 18.21 -9.32
N ILE A 94 7.65 18.01 -9.23
CA ILE A 94 8.61 19.09 -8.90
C ILE A 94 8.96 19.94 -10.14
N ASN A 95 8.75 19.40 -11.35
CA ASN A 95 9.09 20.06 -12.61
C ASN A 95 7.87 20.68 -13.34
N ALA A 96 6.73 20.80 -12.67
CA ALA A 96 5.51 21.45 -13.17
C ALA A 96 5.23 22.72 -12.38
#